data_AF-A0A512CG30-F1
#
_entry.id   AF-A0A512CG30-F1
#
_cell.length_a   1.000
_cell.length_b   1.000
_cell.length_c   1.000
_cell.angle_alpha   90.00
_cell.angle_beta   90.00
_cell.angle_gamma   90.00
#
_symmetry.space_group_name_H-M   'P 1'
#
loop_
_entity.id
_entity.type
_entity.pdbx_description
1 polymer ?
#
loop_
_entity_poly.entity_id
_entity_poly.type
_entity_poly.pdbx_seq_one_letter_code
_entity_poly.pdbx_strand_id
1 'polypeptide(L)'
;MNFQTIVFTKLCLLLTFFTLATLLPSCNNTSDTDPPSANYPYQAEGFITINEGSAGFYAGLEGGDRFGRDHDKIGDVNGDGTIDYVVGARSDDDGAVDAGAVYILFMNKDGSVQSNQKISMLEGNFTENLNAGNFFGYGVAGVGDYNGDGIPDIAVASPVPPNNSLYIIHLNADGTVKDYVKNRNIIANGLSAIGDINLDGRIDLVACNPGSDDGGEQRGAIDILFLNASSEVEYGKKVTISTTQGGFGEGLEDGDQFGGREVALLGDIDKDGTNELAVGAFMSDGGKGAVWILSLDNSTHEVLSKVKITEGIGGFTDLLTTGINPNGTSGANFGHALCAVGDIDGDGISDLITGANQQYEGWGYLLYLNQDKTVKSFTRINNTEGGFDLQLTAEGRFSRSISYVGDLKGDGSIAINFGGGAGGTGTLYTLFLRPQ
;
A
#
# COMPACT_ATOMS: atom_id res chain seq x y z
N MET A 1 17.69 -41.85 59.73
CA MET A 1 17.88 -41.27 61.07
C MET A 1 18.87 -40.13 60.90
N ASN A 2 18.63 -38.85 61.17
CA ASN A 2 17.57 -38.16 61.91
C ASN A 2 17.27 -36.82 61.22
N PHE A 3 15.99 -36.44 61.26
CA PHE A 3 15.49 -35.09 61.04
C PHE A 3 15.82 -34.20 62.25
N GLN A 4 16.10 -32.91 62.01
CA GLN A 4 15.70 -31.87 62.94
C GLN A 4 15.16 -30.64 62.19
N THR A 5 13.93 -30.32 62.57
CA THR A 5 13.12 -29.15 62.21
C THR A 5 13.56 -27.95 63.04
N ILE A 6 13.67 -26.77 62.43
CA ILE A 6 13.61 -25.49 63.16
C ILE A 6 12.58 -24.58 62.50
N VAL A 7 11.60 -24.19 63.32
CA VAL A 7 10.54 -23.21 63.08
C VAL A 7 11.12 -21.82 63.33
N PHE A 8 10.80 -20.83 62.48
CA PHE A 8 10.89 -19.42 62.89
C PHE A 8 9.64 -18.63 62.52
N THR A 9 9.26 -17.82 63.49
CA THR A 9 8.02 -17.11 63.74
C THR A 9 7.95 -15.78 62.99
N LYS A 10 6.73 -15.37 62.62
CA LYS A 10 6.38 -14.02 62.13
C LYS A 10 6.84 -12.94 63.13
N LEU A 11 7.47 -11.88 62.62
CA LEU A 11 7.44 -10.55 63.25
C LEU A 11 7.16 -9.49 62.18
N CYS A 12 6.01 -8.83 62.34
CA CYS A 12 5.52 -7.73 61.53
C CYS A 12 6.11 -6.42 62.10
N LEU A 13 6.84 -5.65 61.30
CA LEU A 13 7.18 -4.28 61.64
C LEU A 13 6.82 -3.35 60.48
N LEU A 14 5.91 -2.43 60.80
CA LEU A 14 5.39 -1.36 59.96
C LEU A 14 6.46 -0.25 59.93
N LEU A 15 7.03 0.06 58.75
CA LEU A 15 7.80 1.29 58.55
C LEU A 15 7.28 2.04 57.32
N THR A 16 6.83 3.26 57.59
CA THR A 16 6.41 4.32 56.66
C THR A 16 7.56 4.74 55.74
N PHE A 17 7.34 4.73 54.42
CA PHE A 17 8.24 5.35 53.46
C PHE A 17 7.87 6.81 53.23
N PHE A 18 8.76 7.72 53.65
CA PHE A 18 8.79 9.11 53.21
C PHE A 18 9.68 9.21 51.96
N THR A 19 9.22 10.02 51.00
CA THR A 19 9.86 10.37 49.74
C THR A 19 11.19 11.09 49.92
N LEU A 20 12.22 10.68 49.17
CA LEU A 20 13.34 11.55 48.83
C LEU A 20 13.84 11.21 47.41
N ALA A 21 13.41 12.02 46.44
CA ALA A 21 13.97 12.04 45.10
C ALA A 21 15.39 12.61 45.18
N THR A 22 16.41 11.80 44.89
CA THR A 22 17.78 12.27 44.69
C THR A 22 17.94 12.73 43.25
N LEU A 23 18.16 14.03 43.07
CA LEU A 23 18.58 14.63 41.81
C LEU A 23 19.89 14.00 41.34
N LEU A 24 19.87 13.39 40.15
CA LEU A 24 21.09 13.11 39.39
C LEU A 24 21.43 14.35 38.53
N PRO A 25 22.71 14.71 38.38
CA PRO A 25 23.11 15.90 37.64
C PRO A 25 22.87 15.71 36.13
N SER A 26 22.29 16.74 35.51
CA SER A 26 22.18 16.87 34.06
C SER A 26 23.57 16.88 33.42
N CYS A 27 23.94 15.82 32.71
CA CYS A 27 25.03 15.88 31.74
C CYS A 27 24.50 16.52 30.45
N ASN A 28 24.70 17.84 30.34
CA ASN A 28 24.85 18.50 29.05
C ASN A 28 26.15 18.00 28.42
N ASN A 29 26.06 17.10 27.45
CA ASN A 29 27.07 16.95 26.41
C ASN A 29 26.39 17.18 25.07
N THR A 30 26.56 18.41 24.60
CA THR A 30 26.34 18.87 23.24
C THR A 30 27.27 18.13 22.29
N SER A 31 26.75 17.07 21.68
CA SER A 31 26.91 16.81 20.24
C SER A 31 25.63 16.12 19.77
N ASP A 32 24.53 16.77 20.10
CA ASP A 32 23.26 16.58 19.42
C ASP A 32 23.43 17.26 18.06
N THR A 33 23.87 16.47 17.08
CA THR A 33 23.55 16.76 15.70
C THR A 33 22.35 15.90 15.34
N ASP A 34 21.22 16.10 16.03
CA ASP A 34 19.94 16.05 15.36
C ASP A 34 20.16 16.76 14.00
N PRO A 35 19.96 16.07 12.87
CA PRO A 35 19.94 16.75 11.60
C PRO A 35 18.98 17.93 11.74
N PRO A 36 19.31 19.13 11.22
CA PRO A 36 18.46 20.30 11.37
C PRO A 36 17.03 19.88 11.08
N SER A 37 16.12 20.05 12.04
CA SER A 37 14.73 19.62 11.94
C SER A 37 14.22 20.04 10.57
N ALA A 38 14.15 19.09 9.64
CA ALA A 38 13.81 19.42 8.28
C ALA A 38 12.41 20.03 8.33
N ASN A 39 12.27 21.22 7.74
CA ASN A 39 10.97 21.88 7.71
C ASN A 39 10.14 21.18 6.63
N TYR A 40 9.55 20.04 7.00
CA TYR A 40 8.59 19.33 6.16
C TYR A 40 7.33 20.19 6.04
N PRO A 41 6.62 20.16 4.90
CA PRO A 41 5.32 20.84 4.75
C PRO A 41 4.18 20.08 5.47
N TYR A 42 4.52 19.09 6.28
CA TYR A 42 3.64 18.39 7.19
C TYR A 42 4.35 18.19 8.55
N GLN A 43 3.59 17.89 9.59
CA GLN A 43 4.12 17.42 10.86
C GLN A 43 3.93 15.90 10.97
N ALA A 44 5.01 15.14 11.12
CA ALA A 44 4.94 13.72 11.45
C ALA A 44 4.40 13.55 12.88
N GLU A 45 3.34 12.76 13.06
CA GLU A 45 2.74 12.51 14.38
C GLU A 45 3.12 11.16 14.97
N GLY A 46 3.52 10.21 14.12
CA GLY A 46 3.92 8.88 14.53
C GLY A 46 3.43 7.81 13.56
N PHE A 47 3.63 6.56 13.92
CA PHE A 47 3.24 5.42 13.10
C PHE A 47 2.77 4.25 13.98
N ILE A 48 2.00 3.35 13.37
CA ILE A 48 1.64 2.04 13.91
C ILE A 48 2.23 0.97 13.00
N THR A 49 2.83 -0.05 13.59
CA THR A 49 3.28 -1.25 12.89
C THR A 49 2.27 -2.36 13.15
N ILE A 50 1.72 -2.93 12.09
CA ILE A 50 0.76 -4.02 12.11
C ILE A 50 1.41 -5.25 11.47
N ASN A 51 1.73 -6.22 12.31
CA ASN A 51 2.18 -7.56 11.93
C ASN A 51 1.78 -8.56 13.02
N GLU A 52 1.97 -9.85 12.77
CA GLU A 52 1.53 -10.91 13.68
C GLU A 52 2.00 -10.67 15.12
N GLY A 53 1.04 -10.45 16.03
CA GLY A 53 1.28 -10.23 17.46
C GLY A 53 1.47 -8.78 17.89
N SER A 54 1.36 -7.80 16.99
CA SER A 54 1.52 -6.36 17.29
C SER A 54 0.24 -5.56 17.00
N ALA A 55 0.11 -4.40 17.64
CA ALA A 55 -0.98 -3.45 17.41
C ALA A 55 -2.39 -4.06 17.41
N GLY A 56 -2.64 -5.11 18.21
CA GLY A 56 -3.94 -5.79 18.29
C GLY A 56 -4.19 -6.82 17.19
N PHE A 57 -3.26 -7.01 16.26
CA PHE A 57 -3.37 -7.98 15.17
C PHE A 57 -2.84 -9.36 15.57
N TYR A 58 -3.73 -10.34 15.59
CA TYR A 58 -3.44 -11.75 15.85
C TYR A 58 -4.23 -12.58 14.83
N ALA A 59 -3.53 -13.12 13.84
CA ALA A 59 -4.13 -13.79 12.69
C ALA A 59 -3.51 -15.17 12.42
N GLY A 60 -2.50 -15.56 13.18
CA GLY A 60 -1.78 -16.80 12.99
C GLY A 60 -0.95 -16.82 11.71
N LEU A 61 -0.47 -15.66 11.22
CA LEU A 61 0.37 -15.61 10.03
C LEU A 61 1.66 -16.43 10.21
N GLU A 62 2.04 -17.12 9.14
CA GLU A 62 3.26 -17.90 9.03
C GLU A 62 4.33 -17.16 8.21
N GLY A 63 5.59 -17.54 8.43
CA GLY A 63 6.70 -16.96 7.69
C GLY A 63 6.60 -17.32 6.21
N GLY A 64 6.36 -16.32 5.35
CA GLY A 64 6.19 -16.54 3.91
C GLY A 64 4.82 -16.13 3.36
N ASP A 65 3.82 -15.88 4.20
CA ASP A 65 2.45 -15.52 3.78
C ASP A 65 2.40 -14.21 2.97
N ARG A 66 3.41 -13.36 3.14
CA ARG A 66 3.60 -12.07 2.46
C ARG A 66 2.44 -11.10 2.72
N PHE A 67 1.99 -11.05 3.97
CA PHE A 67 1.03 -10.05 4.44
C PHE A 67 1.53 -8.63 4.19
N GLY A 68 0.63 -7.71 3.86
CA GLY A 68 0.98 -6.30 3.64
C GLY A 68 1.82 -6.05 2.38
N ARG A 69 1.78 -6.97 1.41
CA ARG A 69 2.39 -6.75 0.08
C ARG A 69 1.40 -6.14 -0.92
N ASP A 70 0.11 -6.16 -0.60
CA ASP A 70 -0.93 -5.29 -1.16
C ASP A 70 -1.95 -5.02 -0.06
N HIS A 71 -2.50 -3.81 -0.06
CA HIS A 71 -3.49 -3.40 0.93
C HIS A 71 -4.20 -2.12 0.48
N ASP A 72 -5.43 -1.94 0.94
CA ASP A 72 -6.19 -0.71 0.70
C ASP A 72 -7.17 -0.45 1.85
N LYS A 73 -7.71 0.78 1.92
CA LYS A 73 -8.91 1.04 2.69
C LYS A 73 -10.13 0.46 1.99
N ILE A 74 -11.13 0.08 2.75
CA ILE A 74 -12.40 -0.44 2.19
C ILE A 74 -13.60 0.44 2.56
N GLY A 75 -13.50 1.19 3.65
CA GLY A 75 -14.62 1.91 4.26
C GLY A 75 -14.94 1.31 5.62
N ASP A 76 -16.06 1.73 6.23
CA ASP A 76 -16.52 1.22 7.53
C ASP A 76 -17.40 -0.03 7.31
N VAL A 77 -16.83 -1.23 7.49
CA VAL A 77 -17.53 -2.50 7.24
C VAL A 77 -18.40 -2.90 8.41
N ASN A 78 -17.95 -2.67 9.64
CA ASN A 78 -18.70 -3.07 10.84
C ASN A 78 -19.70 -2.00 11.33
N GLY A 79 -19.69 -0.80 10.74
CA GLY A 79 -20.57 0.31 11.10
C GLY A 79 -20.19 1.02 12.39
N ASP A 80 -18.93 0.93 12.83
CA ASP A 80 -18.45 1.54 14.07
C ASP A 80 -17.97 3.01 13.92
N GLY A 81 -17.96 3.51 12.69
CA GLY A 81 -17.53 4.85 12.32
C GLY A 81 -16.02 5.01 12.11
N THR A 82 -15.28 3.90 12.00
CA THR A 82 -13.85 3.86 11.68
C THR A 82 -13.65 3.21 10.31
N ILE A 83 -12.67 3.69 9.54
CA ILE A 83 -12.34 3.09 8.24
C ILE A 83 -11.56 1.80 8.48
N ASP A 84 -12.00 0.71 7.86
CA ASP A 84 -11.37 -0.60 7.88
C ASP A 84 -10.45 -0.82 6.68
N TYR A 85 -9.60 -1.84 6.76
CA TYR A 85 -8.62 -2.18 5.72
C TYR A 85 -8.86 -3.59 5.15
N VAL A 86 -8.43 -3.79 3.90
CA VAL A 86 -8.17 -5.10 3.31
C VAL A 86 -6.67 -5.27 3.08
N VAL A 87 -6.14 -6.43 3.45
CA VAL A 87 -4.72 -6.74 3.28
C VAL A 87 -4.53 -8.11 2.67
N GLY A 88 -3.73 -8.21 1.61
CA GLY A 88 -3.39 -9.46 0.97
C GLY A 88 -2.29 -10.23 1.68
N ALA A 89 -2.49 -11.54 1.86
CA ALA A 89 -1.52 -12.53 2.30
C ALA A 89 -1.40 -13.60 1.21
N ARG A 90 -0.87 -13.20 0.06
CA ARG A 90 -1.00 -13.97 -1.18
C ARG A 90 -0.38 -15.36 -1.15
N SER A 91 0.52 -15.62 -0.23
CA SER A 91 1.27 -16.89 -0.14
C SER A 91 0.82 -17.73 1.04
N ASP A 92 -0.31 -17.35 1.67
CA ASP A 92 -0.94 -18.16 2.69
C ASP A 92 -1.35 -19.53 2.10
N ASP A 93 -1.05 -20.59 2.87
CA ASP A 93 -1.20 -21.99 2.46
C ASP A 93 -2.56 -22.60 2.85
N ASP A 94 -3.50 -21.80 3.35
CA ASP A 94 -4.78 -22.29 3.87
C ASP A 94 -5.63 -22.95 2.78
N GLY A 95 -5.68 -24.28 2.86
CA GLY A 95 -6.34 -25.18 1.93
C GLY A 95 -5.46 -25.72 0.79
N ALA A 96 -4.53 -24.93 0.25
CA ALA A 96 -3.50 -25.41 -0.69
C ALA A 96 -2.27 -24.50 -0.70
N VAL A 97 -1.10 -25.05 -1.09
CA VAL A 97 0.19 -24.32 -1.11
C VAL A 97 0.10 -23.06 -1.98
N ASP A 98 0.41 -21.88 -1.41
CA ASP A 98 0.30 -20.58 -2.05
C ASP A 98 -1.09 -20.34 -2.70
N ALA A 99 -2.16 -20.89 -2.10
CA ALA A 99 -3.53 -20.60 -2.54
C ALA A 99 -3.85 -19.12 -2.32
N GLY A 100 -3.35 -18.56 -1.22
CA GLY A 100 -3.47 -17.16 -0.83
C GLY A 100 -4.73 -16.84 -0.02
N ALA A 101 -4.66 -15.76 0.74
CA ALA A 101 -5.74 -15.23 1.56
C ALA A 101 -5.78 -13.70 1.53
N VAL A 102 -6.90 -13.13 1.98
CA VAL A 102 -7.01 -11.72 2.38
C VAL A 102 -7.51 -11.60 3.80
N TYR A 103 -7.20 -10.49 4.44
CA TYR A 103 -7.63 -10.17 5.80
C TYR A 103 -8.37 -8.84 5.79
N ILE A 104 -9.58 -8.85 6.35
CA ILE A 104 -10.29 -7.63 6.73
C ILE A 104 -9.79 -7.24 8.12
N LEU A 105 -9.25 -6.04 8.25
CA LEU A 105 -8.81 -5.49 9.53
C LEU A 105 -9.83 -4.44 9.97
N PHE A 106 -10.54 -4.74 11.05
CA PHE A 106 -11.38 -3.77 11.73
C PHE A 106 -10.51 -2.85 12.56
N MET A 107 -10.54 -1.55 12.31
CA MET A 107 -9.56 -0.62 12.85
C MET A 107 -10.09 0.16 14.04
N ASN A 108 -9.20 0.52 14.96
CA ASN A 108 -9.44 1.59 15.92
C ASN A 108 -8.96 2.93 15.34
N LYS A 109 -9.52 4.04 15.80
CA LYS A 109 -9.12 5.40 15.39
C LYS A 109 -7.65 5.73 15.65
N ASP A 110 -7.01 5.05 16.59
CA ASP A 110 -5.58 5.22 16.86
C ASP A 110 -4.66 4.48 15.86
N GLY A 111 -5.24 3.75 14.90
CA GLY A 111 -4.53 2.96 13.90
C GLY A 111 -4.21 1.53 14.32
N SER A 112 -4.56 1.11 15.55
CA SER A 112 -4.45 -0.28 15.98
C SER A 112 -5.61 -1.13 15.42
N VAL A 113 -5.41 -2.44 15.34
CA VAL A 113 -6.43 -3.40 14.91
C VAL A 113 -7.34 -3.75 16.08
N GLN A 114 -8.64 -3.53 15.90
CA GLN A 114 -9.70 -3.90 16.83
C GLN A 114 -9.97 -5.41 16.77
N SER A 115 -10.14 -5.93 15.55
CA SER A 115 -10.30 -7.36 15.25
C SER A 115 -9.98 -7.63 13.78
N ASN A 116 -9.91 -8.90 13.37
CA ASN A 116 -9.66 -9.26 11.97
C ASN A 116 -10.48 -10.47 11.54
N GLN A 117 -10.78 -10.55 10.24
CA GLN A 117 -11.43 -11.69 9.59
C GLN A 117 -10.61 -12.14 8.39
N LYS A 118 -10.22 -13.42 8.37
CA LYS A 118 -9.55 -14.04 7.22
C LYS A 118 -10.57 -14.49 6.18
N ILE A 119 -10.24 -14.30 4.91
CA ILE A 119 -10.97 -14.84 3.77
C ILE A 119 -9.97 -15.67 2.96
N SER A 120 -10.19 -16.98 2.90
CA SER A 120 -9.34 -17.97 2.23
C SER A 120 -10.21 -19.06 1.60
N MET A 121 -9.62 -20.13 1.05
CA MET A 121 -10.41 -21.27 0.59
C MET A 121 -11.16 -21.98 1.74
N LEU A 122 -10.67 -21.90 2.98
CA LEU A 122 -11.23 -22.63 4.13
C LEU A 122 -11.90 -21.74 5.18
N GLU A 123 -11.75 -20.42 5.09
CA GLU A 123 -12.28 -19.45 6.05
C GLU A 123 -13.01 -18.27 5.38
N GLY A 124 -13.91 -17.62 6.13
CA GLY A 124 -14.55 -16.38 5.68
C GLY A 124 -15.67 -16.58 4.66
N ASN A 125 -16.24 -17.79 4.55
CA ASN A 125 -17.32 -18.15 3.62
C ASN A 125 -16.99 -17.98 2.13
N PHE A 126 -15.72 -17.89 1.76
CA PHE A 126 -15.33 -17.87 0.35
C PHE A 126 -15.37 -19.29 -0.24
N THR A 127 -16.31 -19.52 -1.16
CA THR A 127 -16.65 -20.87 -1.67
C THR A 127 -15.96 -21.23 -2.98
N GLU A 128 -15.00 -20.41 -3.45
CA GLU A 128 -14.21 -20.72 -4.64
C GLU A 128 -13.14 -21.77 -4.33
N ASN A 129 -12.90 -22.67 -5.29
CA ASN A 129 -11.81 -23.64 -5.18
C ASN A 129 -10.50 -23.02 -5.68
N LEU A 130 -9.62 -22.63 -4.75
CA LEU A 130 -8.28 -22.12 -5.06
C LEU A 130 -7.28 -23.28 -5.12
N ASN A 131 -6.61 -23.42 -6.26
CA ASN A 131 -5.55 -24.42 -6.42
C ASN A 131 -4.21 -23.88 -5.92
N ALA A 132 -3.24 -24.77 -5.75
CA ALA A 132 -1.88 -24.38 -5.40
C ALA A 132 -1.31 -23.34 -6.38
N GLY A 133 -0.70 -22.29 -5.85
CA GLY A 133 -0.11 -21.19 -6.63
C GLY A 133 -1.14 -20.28 -7.31
N ASN A 134 -2.38 -20.22 -6.82
CA ASN A 134 -3.37 -19.24 -7.30
C ASN A 134 -3.10 -17.84 -6.73
N PHE A 135 -2.45 -17.74 -5.58
CA PHE A 135 -2.08 -16.49 -4.92
C PHE A 135 -3.25 -15.51 -4.79
N PHE A 136 -4.41 -15.95 -4.32
CA PHE A 136 -5.52 -15.07 -3.97
C PHE A 136 -5.07 -14.01 -2.95
N GLY A 137 -5.49 -12.75 -3.13
CA GLY A 137 -4.91 -11.63 -2.38
C GLY A 137 -3.61 -11.10 -2.98
N TYR A 138 -3.31 -11.43 -4.25
CA TYR A 138 -2.15 -10.84 -4.93
C TYR A 138 -2.32 -9.34 -5.15
N GLY A 139 -3.53 -8.92 -5.49
CA GLY A 139 -3.96 -7.54 -5.64
C GLY A 139 -5.23 -7.32 -4.84
N VAL A 140 -5.38 -6.22 -4.10
CA VAL A 140 -6.62 -5.88 -3.37
C VAL A 140 -6.97 -4.41 -3.49
N ALA A 141 -8.26 -4.07 -3.50
CA ALA A 141 -8.74 -2.69 -3.48
C ALA A 141 -10.12 -2.60 -2.80
N GLY A 142 -10.41 -1.48 -2.13
CA GLY A 142 -11.77 -1.16 -1.69
C GLY A 142 -12.58 -0.59 -2.85
N VAL A 143 -13.78 -1.12 -3.09
CA VAL A 143 -14.62 -0.68 -4.23
C VAL A 143 -15.90 0.05 -3.81
N GLY A 144 -16.03 0.34 -2.51
CA GLY A 144 -17.24 0.92 -1.94
C GLY A 144 -18.39 -0.09 -1.88
N ASP A 145 -19.59 0.36 -1.50
CA ASP A 145 -20.80 -0.48 -1.47
C ASP A 145 -21.28 -0.71 -2.90
N TYR A 146 -20.88 -1.84 -3.48
CA TYR A 146 -21.08 -2.13 -4.89
C TYR A 146 -22.43 -2.81 -5.14
N ASN A 147 -22.94 -3.57 -4.17
CA ASN A 147 -24.23 -4.25 -4.26
C ASN A 147 -25.42 -3.44 -3.67
N GLY A 148 -25.14 -2.29 -3.05
CA GLY A 148 -26.14 -1.36 -2.50
C GLY A 148 -26.76 -1.82 -1.18
N ASP A 149 -26.08 -2.64 -0.39
CA ASP A 149 -26.59 -3.16 0.88
C ASP A 149 -26.15 -2.35 2.12
N GLY A 150 -25.35 -1.31 1.92
CA GLY A 150 -24.82 -0.44 2.95
C GLY A 150 -23.51 -0.92 3.58
N ILE A 151 -22.93 -2.02 3.12
CA ILE A 151 -21.62 -2.52 3.53
C ILE A 151 -20.61 -2.30 2.39
N PRO A 152 -19.44 -1.70 2.65
CA PRO A 152 -18.41 -1.59 1.64
C PRO A 152 -17.86 -2.95 1.20
N ASP A 153 -17.61 -3.08 -0.10
CA ASP A 153 -17.14 -4.29 -0.76
C ASP A 153 -15.68 -4.16 -1.22
N ILE A 154 -15.10 -5.28 -1.63
CA ILE A 154 -13.68 -5.35 -2.04
C ILE A 154 -13.50 -5.99 -3.41
N ALA A 155 -12.40 -5.65 -4.06
CA ALA A 155 -11.88 -6.38 -5.21
C ALA A 155 -10.61 -7.14 -4.83
N VAL A 156 -10.50 -8.41 -5.25
CA VAL A 156 -9.36 -9.28 -4.94
C VAL A 156 -8.88 -10.02 -6.19
N ALA A 157 -7.59 -9.94 -6.47
CA ALA A 157 -6.96 -10.62 -7.61
C ALA A 157 -6.32 -11.95 -7.22
N SER A 158 -6.45 -12.91 -8.13
CA SER A 158 -5.70 -14.17 -8.19
C SER A 158 -5.18 -14.33 -9.63
N PRO A 159 -4.08 -13.64 -9.96
CA PRO A 159 -3.70 -13.33 -11.34
C PRO A 159 -2.88 -14.44 -12.00
N VAL A 160 -2.62 -15.55 -11.31
CA VAL A 160 -1.73 -16.61 -11.80
C VAL A 160 -2.53 -17.74 -12.46
N PRO A 161 -2.08 -18.26 -13.63
CA PRO A 161 -2.73 -19.40 -14.26
C PRO A 161 -2.73 -20.64 -13.35
N PRO A 162 -3.81 -21.45 -13.33
CA PRO A 162 -4.94 -21.40 -14.26
C PRO A 162 -6.09 -20.47 -13.84
N ASN A 163 -5.99 -19.71 -12.73
CA ASN A 163 -7.13 -18.94 -12.21
C ASN A 163 -7.35 -17.64 -12.98
N ASN A 164 -6.31 -16.81 -13.16
CA ASN A 164 -6.36 -15.52 -13.87
C ASN A 164 -7.67 -14.74 -13.65
N SER A 165 -7.99 -14.43 -12.40
CA SER A 165 -9.31 -13.87 -12.05
C SER A 165 -9.22 -12.69 -11.09
N LEU A 166 -10.18 -11.77 -11.25
CA LEU A 166 -10.51 -10.70 -10.33
C LEU A 166 -11.89 -11.00 -9.73
N TYR A 167 -11.98 -10.99 -8.41
CA TYR A 167 -13.23 -11.19 -7.68
C TYR A 167 -13.71 -9.84 -7.18
N ILE A 168 -14.96 -9.47 -7.44
CA ILE A 168 -15.65 -8.45 -6.65
C ILE A 168 -16.39 -9.23 -5.57
N ILE A 169 -15.99 -9.03 -4.31
CA ILE A 169 -16.48 -9.77 -3.16
C ILE A 169 -17.35 -8.84 -2.36
N HIS A 170 -18.61 -9.24 -2.21
CA HIS A 170 -19.54 -8.51 -1.37
C HIS A 170 -19.46 -9.02 0.06
N LEU A 171 -19.31 -8.10 1.02
CA LEU A 171 -19.03 -8.45 2.42
C LEU A 171 -20.29 -8.45 3.29
N ASN A 172 -20.25 -9.23 4.37
CA ASN A 172 -21.10 -9.01 5.53
C ASN A 172 -20.39 -8.03 6.50
N ALA A 173 -21.13 -7.43 7.42
CA ALA A 173 -20.57 -6.52 8.42
C ALA A 173 -19.55 -7.15 9.39
N ASP A 174 -19.47 -8.49 9.43
CA ASP A 174 -18.44 -9.23 10.17
C ASP A 174 -17.18 -9.53 9.33
N GLY A 175 -17.12 -9.04 8.10
CA GLY A 175 -16.00 -9.21 7.18
C GLY A 175 -16.00 -10.57 6.45
N THR A 176 -16.99 -11.43 6.67
CA THR A 176 -17.14 -12.66 5.89
C THR A 176 -17.75 -12.40 4.52
N VAL A 177 -17.54 -13.31 3.58
CA VAL A 177 -18.12 -13.22 2.23
C VAL A 177 -19.62 -13.49 2.27
N LYS A 178 -20.40 -12.55 1.73
CA LYS A 178 -21.84 -12.70 1.47
C LYS A 178 -22.09 -13.41 0.14
N ASP A 179 -21.51 -12.88 -0.93
CA ASP A 179 -21.41 -13.50 -2.25
C ASP A 179 -20.26 -12.82 -3.04
N TYR A 180 -20.00 -13.27 -4.27
CA TYR A 180 -18.95 -12.67 -5.11
C TYR A 180 -19.23 -12.86 -6.60
N VAL A 181 -18.61 -12.01 -7.41
CA VAL A 181 -18.61 -12.08 -8.87
C VAL A 181 -17.19 -12.31 -9.37
N LYS A 182 -17.00 -13.39 -10.13
CA LYS A 182 -15.70 -13.80 -10.69
C LYS A 182 -15.52 -13.30 -12.12
N ASN A 183 -14.68 -12.30 -12.29
CA ASN A 183 -14.24 -11.77 -13.56
C ASN A 183 -12.97 -12.48 -14.04
N ARG A 184 -13.07 -13.24 -15.13
CA ARG A 184 -11.97 -14.11 -15.63
C ARG A 184 -11.06 -13.38 -16.61
N ASN A 185 -9.87 -13.92 -16.84
CA ASN A 185 -8.87 -13.40 -17.78
C ASN A 185 -8.42 -11.97 -17.46
N ILE A 186 -8.36 -11.63 -16.16
CA ILE A 186 -7.78 -10.39 -15.67
C ILE A 186 -6.47 -10.73 -14.97
N ILE A 187 -5.38 -10.09 -15.39
CA ILE A 187 -4.08 -10.18 -14.74
C ILE A 187 -3.89 -8.89 -13.97
N ALA A 188 -4.01 -8.97 -12.65
CA ALA A 188 -3.76 -7.87 -11.72
C ALA A 188 -2.69 -8.28 -10.73
N ASN A 189 -1.43 -8.03 -11.10
CA ASN A 189 -0.27 -8.16 -10.20
C ASN A 189 -0.21 -7.03 -9.16
N GLY A 190 -1.05 -6.03 -9.29
CA GLY A 190 -1.53 -5.18 -8.22
C GLY A 190 -2.80 -4.49 -8.70
N LEU A 191 -3.49 -3.84 -7.79
CA LEU A 191 -4.84 -3.36 -8.04
C LEU A 191 -5.05 -2.03 -7.35
N SER A 192 -5.67 -1.08 -8.03
CA SER A 192 -6.00 0.23 -7.43
C SER A 192 -7.42 0.62 -7.78
N ALA A 193 -8.17 1.10 -6.80
CA ALA A 193 -9.39 1.86 -7.01
C ALA A 193 -9.03 3.30 -7.37
N ILE A 194 -9.49 3.78 -8.53
CA ILE A 194 -9.17 5.12 -9.03
C ILE A 194 -10.36 6.07 -9.02
N GLY A 195 -11.47 5.68 -8.38
CA GLY A 195 -12.71 6.45 -8.41
C GLY A 195 -13.48 6.25 -9.72
N ASP A 196 -14.55 7.03 -9.91
CA ASP A 196 -15.45 6.95 -11.06
C ASP A 196 -14.94 7.86 -12.19
N ILE A 197 -14.07 7.35 -13.06
CA ILE A 197 -13.46 8.16 -14.11
C ILE A 197 -14.35 8.25 -15.35
N ASN A 198 -15.26 7.29 -15.54
CA ASN A 198 -16.20 7.28 -16.66
C ASN A 198 -17.57 7.92 -16.33
N LEU A 199 -17.75 8.38 -15.09
CA LEU A 199 -18.93 9.08 -14.57
C LEU A 199 -20.21 8.23 -14.61
N ASP A 200 -20.09 6.93 -14.38
CA ASP A 200 -21.22 6.00 -14.35
C ASP A 200 -21.77 5.72 -12.95
N GLY A 201 -21.20 6.36 -11.94
CA GLY A 201 -21.57 6.29 -10.53
C GLY A 201 -20.88 5.16 -9.76
N ARG A 202 -19.92 4.44 -10.37
CA ARG A 202 -19.22 3.32 -9.71
C ARG A 202 -17.70 3.53 -9.76
N ILE A 203 -17.01 2.99 -8.77
CA ILE A 203 -15.56 3.03 -8.71
C ILE A 203 -14.98 2.17 -9.83
N ASP A 204 -14.06 2.74 -10.59
CA ASP A 204 -13.26 2.07 -11.60
C ASP A 204 -11.95 1.56 -11.01
N LEU A 205 -11.42 0.51 -11.61
CA LEU A 205 -10.21 -0.17 -11.16
C LEU A 205 -9.11 -0.07 -12.20
N VAL A 206 -7.85 -0.10 -11.73
CA VAL A 206 -6.70 -0.36 -12.60
C VAL A 206 -6.02 -1.65 -12.17
N ALA A 207 -5.95 -2.60 -13.10
CA ALA A 207 -5.23 -3.85 -12.95
C ALA A 207 -3.80 -3.69 -13.53
N CYS A 208 -2.81 -3.82 -12.65
CA CYS A 208 -1.41 -3.64 -13.02
C CYS A 208 -0.81 -4.95 -13.55
N ASN A 209 -0.19 -4.92 -14.74
CA ASN A 209 0.50 -6.07 -15.32
C ASN A 209 1.94 -5.72 -15.76
N PRO A 210 2.85 -5.49 -14.79
CA PRO A 210 4.28 -5.25 -15.05
C PRO A 210 4.97 -6.38 -15.85
N GLY A 211 4.43 -7.60 -15.85
CA GLY A 211 4.97 -8.71 -16.62
C GLY A 211 4.46 -8.81 -18.06
N SER A 212 3.68 -7.84 -18.55
CA SER A 212 3.14 -7.88 -19.92
C SER A 212 4.25 -7.81 -20.97
N ASP A 213 4.16 -8.67 -21.98
CA ASP A 213 5.05 -8.70 -23.14
C ASP A 213 4.51 -7.87 -24.33
N ASP A 214 3.47 -7.06 -24.10
CA ASP A 214 2.87 -6.26 -25.18
C ASP A 214 3.82 -5.12 -25.62
N GLY A 215 4.29 -5.22 -26.87
CA GLY A 215 5.27 -4.31 -27.44
C GLY A 215 6.73 -4.65 -27.18
N GLY A 216 7.03 -5.70 -26.39
CA GLY A 216 8.39 -6.18 -26.12
C GLY A 216 8.48 -6.99 -24.82
N GLU A 217 9.64 -7.57 -24.51
CA GLU A 217 9.80 -8.46 -23.35
C GLU A 217 9.61 -7.72 -22.03
N GLN A 218 8.61 -8.10 -21.22
CA GLN A 218 8.32 -7.56 -19.89
C GLN A 218 8.30 -6.02 -19.83
N ARG A 219 7.80 -5.37 -20.89
CA ARG A 219 7.64 -3.90 -20.89
C ARG A 219 6.57 -3.45 -19.91
N GLY A 220 5.58 -4.31 -19.67
CA GLY A 220 4.48 -4.05 -18.76
C GLY A 220 3.31 -3.32 -19.41
N ALA A 221 2.17 -3.36 -18.73
CA ALA A 221 0.91 -2.76 -19.14
C ALA A 221 0.03 -2.49 -17.91
N ILE A 222 -0.99 -1.65 -18.08
CA ILE A 222 -2.14 -1.57 -17.18
C ILE A 222 -3.44 -1.78 -17.95
N ASP A 223 -4.46 -2.29 -17.26
CA ASP A 223 -5.83 -2.34 -17.75
C ASP A 223 -6.71 -1.46 -16.86
N ILE A 224 -7.33 -0.43 -17.43
CA ILE A 224 -8.42 0.30 -16.79
C ILE A 224 -9.70 -0.51 -16.98
N LEU A 225 -10.33 -0.87 -15.87
CA LEU A 225 -11.49 -1.75 -15.79
C LEU A 225 -12.71 -0.95 -15.34
N PHE A 226 -13.74 -0.96 -16.18
CA PHE A 226 -15.06 -0.43 -15.86
C PHE A 226 -15.97 -1.59 -15.46
N LEU A 227 -16.69 -1.43 -14.35
CA LEU A 227 -17.55 -2.45 -13.79
C LEU A 227 -19.03 -2.06 -13.98
N ASN A 228 -19.88 -3.03 -14.33
CA ASN A 228 -21.33 -2.80 -14.45
C ASN A 228 -22.03 -2.96 -13.08
N ALA A 229 -23.31 -2.63 -12.99
CA ALA A 229 -24.11 -2.74 -11.76
C ALA A 229 -24.29 -4.19 -11.22
N SER A 230 -23.77 -5.20 -11.92
CA SER A 230 -23.73 -6.61 -11.47
C SER A 230 -22.32 -7.04 -11.08
N SER A 231 -21.41 -6.09 -10.83
CA SER A 231 -20.02 -6.32 -10.44
C SER A 231 -19.19 -7.07 -11.49
N GLU A 232 -19.63 -7.05 -12.75
CA GLU A 232 -18.92 -7.64 -13.88
C GLU A 232 -18.10 -6.59 -14.62
N VAL A 233 -16.88 -6.97 -15.03
CA VAL A 233 -16.03 -6.14 -15.90
C VAL A 233 -16.67 -6.02 -17.27
N GLU A 234 -16.86 -4.79 -17.74
CA GLU A 234 -17.31 -4.49 -19.09
C GLU A 234 -16.14 -4.62 -20.08
N TYR A 235 -15.77 -5.84 -20.45
CA TYR A 235 -14.59 -6.12 -21.30
C TYR A 235 -14.53 -5.32 -22.61
N GLY A 236 -15.68 -4.93 -23.18
CA GLY A 236 -15.74 -4.11 -24.39
C GLY A 236 -15.41 -2.63 -24.18
N LYS A 237 -15.37 -2.17 -22.93
CA LYS A 237 -14.98 -0.81 -22.52
C LYS A 237 -13.59 -0.76 -21.89
N LYS A 238 -13.00 -1.91 -21.56
CA LYS A 238 -11.65 -2.02 -20.97
C LYS A 238 -10.63 -1.25 -21.81
N VAL A 239 -9.79 -0.45 -21.16
CA VAL A 239 -8.70 0.28 -21.83
C VAL A 239 -7.37 -0.27 -21.37
N THR A 240 -6.64 -0.89 -22.30
CA THR A 240 -5.27 -1.37 -22.07
C THR A 240 -4.28 -0.26 -22.45
N ILE A 241 -3.42 0.13 -21.53
CA ILE A 241 -2.31 1.07 -21.77
C ILE A 241 -1.00 0.28 -21.72
N SER A 242 -0.32 0.22 -22.86
CA SER A 242 0.95 -0.48 -23.09
C SER A 242 1.72 0.22 -24.20
N THR A 243 2.94 -0.23 -24.53
CA THR A 243 3.67 0.32 -25.70
C THR A 243 2.84 0.36 -26.98
N THR A 244 1.96 -0.62 -27.22
CA THR A 244 1.21 -0.73 -28.49
C THR A 244 -0.26 -0.36 -28.39
N GLN A 245 -0.80 -0.10 -27.20
CA GLN A 245 -2.21 0.15 -26.94
C GLN A 245 -2.45 1.37 -26.05
N GLY A 246 -3.66 1.93 -26.10
CA GLY A 246 -4.10 2.98 -25.18
C GLY A 246 -3.30 4.29 -25.29
N GLY A 247 -2.70 4.56 -26.45
CA GLY A 247 -2.03 5.84 -26.74
C GLY A 247 -0.66 6.03 -26.13
N PHE A 248 -0.10 5.08 -25.35
CA PHE A 248 1.20 5.30 -24.71
C PHE A 248 2.33 5.47 -25.73
N GLY A 249 2.49 4.53 -26.68
CA GLY A 249 3.50 4.61 -27.74
C GLY A 249 4.95 4.41 -27.26
N GLU A 250 5.87 5.27 -27.72
CA GLU A 250 7.32 5.12 -27.49
C GLU A 250 7.77 5.49 -26.06
N GLY A 251 8.88 4.92 -25.59
CA GLY A 251 9.55 5.34 -24.34
C GLY A 251 9.61 4.29 -23.24
N LEU A 252 8.95 3.13 -23.42
CA LEU A 252 9.22 1.94 -22.61
C LEU A 252 10.20 1.02 -23.35
N GLU A 253 11.12 0.46 -22.58
CA GLU A 253 12.12 -0.51 -23.01
C GLU A 253 11.84 -1.90 -22.40
N ASP A 254 12.45 -2.93 -22.99
CA ASP A 254 12.32 -4.30 -22.50
C ASP A 254 12.78 -4.40 -21.03
N GLY A 255 11.92 -4.97 -20.19
CA GLY A 255 12.16 -5.11 -18.76
C GLY A 255 11.79 -3.90 -17.91
N ASP A 256 11.19 -2.84 -18.45
CA ASP A 256 10.77 -1.65 -17.68
C ASP A 256 9.72 -1.97 -16.60
N GLN A 257 8.92 -3.02 -16.82
CA GLN A 257 7.86 -3.45 -15.92
C GLN A 257 6.85 -2.35 -15.58
N PHE A 258 6.38 -1.65 -16.61
CA PHE A 258 5.32 -0.64 -16.54
C PHE A 258 4.00 -1.18 -15.98
N GLY A 259 3.34 -0.37 -15.17
CA GLY A 259 2.16 -0.73 -14.39
C GLY A 259 2.46 -0.91 -12.92
N GLY A 260 3.70 -1.22 -12.55
CA GLY A 260 4.11 -1.32 -11.15
C GLY A 260 3.20 -2.21 -10.32
N ARG A 261 2.96 -1.79 -9.07
CA ARG A 261 2.04 -2.44 -8.14
C ARG A 261 0.72 -1.69 -8.06
N GLU A 262 0.77 -0.39 -7.84
CA GLU A 262 -0.39 0.48 -7.69
C GLU A 262 -0.21 1.72 -8.58
N VAL A 263 -1.33 2.34 -8.94
CA VAL A 263 -1.38 3.60 -9.69
C VAL A 263 -2.08 4.66 -8.85
N ALA A 264 -1.88 5.93 -9.20
CA ALA A 264 -2.49 7.04 -8.50
C ALA A 264 -3.20 7.99 -9.47
N LEU A 265 -4.52 8.15 -9.31
CA LEU A 265 -5.26 9.19 -10.01
C LEU A 265 -5.06 10.52 -9.30
N LEU A 266 -4.37 11.46 -9.95
CA LEU A 266 -4.05 12.78 -9.42
C LEU A 266 -5.16 13.81 -9.70
N GLY A 267 -6.08 13.48 -10.59
CA GLY A 267 -7.07 14.43 -11.14
C GLY A 267 -6.45 15.35 -12.18
N ASP A 268 -7.18 16.40 -12.56
CA ASP A 268 -6.74 17.44 -13.51
C ASP A 268 -5.78 18.42 -12.83
N ILE A 269 -4.51 18.02 -12.68
CA ILE A 269 -3.52 18.82 -11.97
C ILE A 269 -3.01 19.99 -12.81
N ASP A 270 -3.03 19.85 -14.15
CA ASP A 270 -2.56 20.91 -15.05
C ASP A 270 -3.66 21.85 -15.55
N LYS A 271 -4.93 21.54 -15.25
CA LYS A 271 -6.13 22.33 -15.58
C LYS A 271 -6.39 22.41 -17.08
N ASP A 272 -5.96 21.40 -17.83
CA ASP A 272 -6.25 21.27 -19.25
C ASP A 272 -7.59 20.54 -19.52
N GLY A 273 -8.23 20.04 -18.46
CA GLY A 273 -9.50 19.34 -18.51
C GLY A 273 -9.37 17.83 -18.65
N THR A 274 -8.16 17.27 -18.63
CA THR A 274 -7.90 15.83 -18.62
C THR A 274 -7.54 15.35 -17.21
N ASN A 275 -7.72 14.06 -16.92
CA ASN A 275 -7.27 13.50 -15.65
C ASN A 275 -5.83 12.97 -15.78
N GLU A 276 -4.99 13.26 -14.79
CA GLU A 276 -3.66 12.67 -14.68
C GLU A 276 -3.66 11.36 -13.88
N LEU A 277 -3.06 10.33 -14.47
CA LEU A 277 -2.81 9.04 -13.83
C LEU A 277 -1.29 8.80 -13.73
N ALA A 278 -0.77 8.64 -12.52
CA ALA A 278 0.60 8.23 -12.28
C ALA A 278 0.73 6.70 -12.28
N VAL A 279 1.70 6.20 -13.05
CA VAL A 279 1.95 4.77 -13.24
C VAL A 279 3.44 4.46 -13.14
N GLY A 280 3.78 3.41 -12.40
CA GLY A 280 5.15 2.99 -12.16
C GLY A 280 5.76 2.17 -13.30
N ALA A 281 7.05 2.35 -13.57
CA ALA A 281 7.89 1.45 -14.36
C ALA A 281 9.17 1.17 -13.54
N PHE A 282 9.02 0.36 -12.49
CA PHE A 282 10.00 0.30 -11.41
C PHE A 282 11.32 -0.37 -11.80
N MET A 283 11.38 -1.05 -12.94
CA MET A 283 12.62 -1.64 -13.45
C MET A 283 13.32 -0.75 -14.49
N SER A 284 12.75 0.40 -14.83
CA SER A 284 13.34 1.33 -15.79
C SER A 284 14.76 1.76 -15.44
N ASP A 285 15.52 2.08 -16.49
CA ASP A 285 16.88 2.62 -16.40
C ASP A 285 17.82 1.69 -15.60
N GLY A 286 17.67 0.38 -15.79
CA GLY A 286 18.49 -0.65 -15.14
C GLY A 286 18.14 -0.92 -13.68
N GLY A 287 16.85 -0.80 -13.32
CA GLY A 287 16.36 -1.03 -11.96
C GLY A 287 16.37 0.21 -11.06
N LYS A 288 16.72 1.40 -11.57
CA LYS A 288 16.49 2.64 -10.84
C LYS A 288 14.99 2.86 -10.64
N GLY A 289 14.23 2.65 -11.71
CA GLY A 289 12.79 2.82 -11.76
C GLY A 289 12.37 4.23 -12.17
N ALA A 290 11.11 4.35 -12.60
CA ALA A 290 10.51 5.59 -13.03
C ALA A 290 9.02 5.65 -12.67
N VAL A 291 8.48 6.87 -12.63
CA VAL A 291 7.05 7.15 -12.63
C VAL A 291 6.69 7.88 -13.92
N TRP A 292 5.59 7.48 -14.55
CA TRP A 292 4.99 8.17 -15.68
C TRP A 292 3.69 8.82 -15.24
N ILE A 293 3.55 10.13 -15.42
CA ILE A 293 2.27 10.82 -15.28
C ILE A 293 1.64 10.93 -16.66
N LEU A 294 0.48 10.31 -16.84
CA LEU A 294 -0.27 10.21 -18.09
C LEU A 294 -1.48 11.13 -18.04
N SER A 295 -1.66 11.98 -19.04
CA SER A 295 -2.93 12.71 -19.24
C SER A 295 -3.86 11.86 -20.09
N LEU A 296 -5.04 11.55 -19.57
CA LEU A 296 -6.00 10.65 -20.21
C LEU A 296 -7.13 11.41 -20.88
N ASP A 297 -7.48 11.03 -22.11
CA ASP A 297 -8.68 11.54 -22.76
C ASP A 297 -9.93 11.20 -21.94
N ASN A 298 -10.80 12.17 -21.67
CA ASN A 298 -11.98 11.95 -20.82
C ASN A 298 -13.03 11.01 -21.42
N SER A 299 -13.00 10.76 -22.74
CA SER A 299 -13.98 9.92 -23.42
C SER A 299 -13.43 8.52 -23.71
N THR A 300 -12.18 8.42 -24.15
CA THR A 300 -11.55 7.14 -24.51
C THR A 300 -10.66 6.58 -23.41
N HIS A 301 -10.23 7.41 -22.46
CA HIS A 301 -9.25 7.10 -21.43
C HIS A 301 -7.89 6.64 -21.97
N GLU A 302 -7.61 6.94 -23.25
CA GLU A 302 -6.30 6.75 -23.86
C GLU A 302 -5.35 7.89 -23.51
N VAL A 303 -4.05 7.61 -23.54
CA VAL A 303 -3.00 8.59 -23.21
C VAL A 303 -2.89 9.64 -24.32
N LEU A 304 -3.06 10.91 -23.95
CA LEU A 304 -2.88 12.09 -24.81
C LEU A 304 -1.47 12.67 -24.70
N SER A 305 -0.93 12.71 -23.48
CA SER A 305 0.42 13.19 -23.20
C SER A 305 1.00 12.49 -21.97
N LYS A 306 2.31 12.56 -21.79
CA LYS A 306 2.98 11.93 -20.65
C LYS A 306 4.27 12.61 -20.24
N VAL A 307 4.58 12.53 -18.96
CA VAL A 307 5.83 13.02 -18.35
C VAL A 307 6.51 11.88 -17.59
N LYS A 308 7.81 11.66 -17.84
CA LYS A 308 8.64 10.70 -17.09
C LYS A 308 9.30 11.41 -15.92
N ILE A 309 9.29 10.76 -14.75
CA ILE A 309 9.98 11.18 -13.53
C ILE A 309 10.93 10.04 -13.13
N THR A 310 12.22 10.33 -13.07
CA THR A 310 13.28 9.43 -12.57
C THR A 310 14.51 10.26 -12.22
N GLU A 311 15.59 9.66 -11.75
CA GLU A 311 16.84 10.35 -11.41
C GLU A 311 17.28 11.33 -12.52
N GLY A 312 17.29 12.62 -12.19
CA GLY A 312 17.72 13.70 -13.09
C GLY A 312 16.70 14.09 -14.18
N ILE A 313 15.49 13.52 -14.18
CA ILE A 313 14.44 13.76 -15.18
C ILE A 313 13.14 14.14 -14.46
N GLY A 314 12.37 15.07 -15.05
CA GLY A 314 11.07 15.45 -14.51
C GLY A 314 11.14 16.09 -13.12
N GLY A 315 12.23 16.79 -12.81
CA GLY A 315 12.43 17.49 -11.54
C GLY A 315 12.89 16.62 -10.37
N PHE A 316 12.97 15.29 -10.52
CA PHE A 316 13.42 14.41 -9.45
C PHE A 316 14.95 14.37 -9.37
N THR A 317 15.52 15.00 -8.34
CA THR A 317 16.98 15.19 -8.22
C THR A 317 17.66 14.21 -7.25
N ASP A 318 16.94 13.24 -6.70
CA ASP A 318 17.56 12.23 -5.85
C ASP A 318 18.36 11.20 -6.65
N LEU A 319 19.30 10.53 -5.99
CA LEU A 319 20.10 9.45 -6.58
C LEU A 319 19.48 8.08 -6.28
N LEU A 320 19.30 7.28 -7.32
CA LEU A 320 18.75 5.92 -7.24
C LEU A 320 19.84 4.91 -7.51
N THR A 321 19.94 3.87 -6.67
CA THR A 321 20.95 2.83 -6.84
C THR A 321 20.59 1.86 -7.97
N THR A 322 21.61 1.35 -8.65
CA THR A 322 21.52 0.14 -9.50
C THR A 322 22.26 -1.05 -8.87
N GLY A 323 22.86 -0.84 -7.70
CA GLY A 323 23.67 -1.84 -7.01
C GLY A 323 22.85 -2.97 -6.40
N ILE A 324 23.56 -3.98 -5.89
CA ILE A 324 22.97 -5.09 -5.14
C ILE A 324 22.62 -4.61 -3.74
N ASN A 325 21.39 -4.89 -3.33
CA ASN A 325 20.84 -4.59 -2.02
C ASN A 325 21.18 -5.70 -1.02
N PRO A 326 21.16 -5.42 0.29
CA PRO A 326 21.46 -6.43 1.32
C PRO A 326 20.57 -7.67 1.27
N ASN A 327 19.35 -7.55 0.73
CA ASN A 327 18.40 -8.64 0.50
C ASN A 327 18.65 -9.46 -0.79
N GLY A 328 19.78 -9.21 -1.47
CA GLY A 328 20.23 -9.95 -2.65
C GLY A 328 19.61 -9.54 -3.99
N THR A 329 18.68 -8.58 -4.01
CA THR A 329 18.15 -8.00 -5.26
C THR A 329 18.98 -6.81 -5.73
N SER A 330 18.66 -6.21 -6.88
CA SER A 330 19.38 -5.03 -7.40
C SER A 330 18.41 -3.92 -7.81
N GLY A 331 18.89 -2.68 -7.76
CA GLY A 331 18.09 -1.52 -8.14
C GLY A 331 17.38 -0.85 -6.96
N ALA A 332 16.91 0.37 -7.16
CA ALA A 332 16.12 1.13 -6.20
C ALA A 332 14.63 0.78 -6.28
N ASN A 333 14.17 0.43 -7.48
CA ASN A 333 12.77 0.19 -7.80
C ASN A 333 11.84 1.38 -7.52
N PHE A 334 12.28 2.60 -7.84
CA PHE A 334 11.46 3.81 -7.74
C PHE A 334 10.22 3.70 -8.64
N GLY A 335 9.06 4.09 -8.12
CA GLY A 335 7.78 3.90 -8.83
C GLY A 335 7.19 2.50 -8.64
N HIS A 336 7.62 1.72 -7.65
CA HIS A 336 7.05 0.38 -7.44
C HIS A 336 5.56 0.43 -7.04
N ALA A 337 5.19 1.36 -6.16
CA ALA A 337 3.84 1.55 -5.63
C ALA A 337 3.55 3.05 -5.53
N LEU A 338 2.30 3.44 -5.71
CA LEU A 338 1.88 4.84 -5.89
C LEU A 338 0.55 5.11 -5.20
N CYS A 339 0.40 6.29 -4.60
CA CYS A 339 -0.89 6.76 -4.12
C CYS A 339 -1.00 8.29 -4.19
N ALA A 340 -2.15 8.79 -4.64
CA ALA A 340 -2.48 10.20 -4.58
C ALA A 340 -2.90 10.57 -3.16
N VAL A 341 -2.38 11.68 -2.65
CA VAL A 341 -2.61 12.09 -1.25
C VAL A 341 -3.28 13.44 -1.12
N GLY A 342 -3.71 14.01 -2.25
CA GLY A 342 -4.23 15.37 -2.34
C GLY A 342 -3.12 16.41 -2.21
N ASP A 343 -3.53 17.66 -2.06
CA ASP A 343 -2.65 18.82 -1.87
C ASP A 343 -2.19 18.90 -0.41
N ILE A 344 -1.03 18.32 -0.09
CA ILE A 344 -0.49 18.29 1.28
C ILE A 344 0.23 19.60 1.61
N ASP A 345 0.88 20.24 0.62
CA ASP A 345 1.63 21.49 0.85
C ASP A 345 0.80 22.77 0.66
N GLY A 346 -0.47 22.64 0.27
CA GLY A 346 -1.45 23.72 0.19
C GLY A 346 -1.26 24.63 -1.04
N ASP A 347 -0.56 24.17 -2.08
CA ASP A 347 -0.27 24.96 -3.27
C ASP A 347 -1.32 24.83 -4.38
N GLY A 348 -2.34 23.99 -4.17
CA GLY A 348 -3.45 23.74 -5.07
C GLY A 348 -3.18 22.66 -6.13
N ILE A 349 -2.09 21.91 -6.01
CA ILE A 349 -1.73 20.77 -6.86
C ILE A 349 -1.80 19.48 -6.03
N SER A 350 -2.33 18.39 -6.60
CA SER A 350 -2.30 17.11 -5.90
C SER A 350 -0.88 16.57 -5.84
N ASP A 351 -0.49 16.09 -4.67
CA ASP A 351 0.80 15.45 -4.42
C ASP A 351 0.71 13.92 -4.60
N LEU A 352 1.88 13.31 -4.75
CA LEU A 352 2.04 11.90 -5.04
C LEU A 352 2.99 11.26 -4.03
N ILE A 353 2.60 10.12 -3.46
CA ILE A 353 3.53 9.25 -2.76
C ILE A 353 3.95 8.10 -3.68
N THR A 354 5.23 7.77 -3.66
CA THR A 354 5.81 6.62 -4.35
C THR A 354 6.80 5.85 -3.50
N GLY A 355 6.94 4.54 -3.78
CA GLY A 355 7.96 3.68 -3.18
C GLY A 355 9.17 3.45 -4.07
N ALA A 356 10.35 3.32 -3.45
CA ALA A 356 11.57 2.73 -3.96
C ALA A 356 11.95 1.57 -3.02
N ASN A 357 11.17 0.49 -3.10
CA ASN A 357 11.12 -0.54 -2.06
C ASN A 357 12.37 -1.43 -1.97
N GLN A 358 13.34 -1.21 -2.86
CA GLN A 358 14.62 -1.90 -2.89
C GLN A 358 15.79 -0.95 -2.58
N GLN A 359 15.56 0.36 -2.51
CA GLN A 359 16.56 1.34 -2.09
C GLN A 359 16.89 1.12 -0.60
N TYR A 360 18.04 0.51 -0.31
CA TYR A 360 18.48 0.15 1.05
C TYR A 360 17.45 -0.71 1.82
N GLU A 361 16.80 -0.17 2.85
CA GLU A 361 15.73 -0.83 3.62
C GLU A 361 14.34 -0.73 2.97
N GLY A 362 14.25 -0.02 1.85
CA GLY A 362 13.02 0.43 1.20
C GLY A 362 12.72 1.87 1.60
N TRP A 363 12.63 2.76 0.62
CA TRP A 363 12.39 4.20 0.84
C TRP A 363 11.04 4.62 0.27
N GLY A 364 10.25 5.32 1.07
CA GLY A 364 9.11 6.09 0.58
C GLY A 364 9.52 7.49 0.13
N TYR A 365 8.75 8.07 -0.77
CA TYR A 365 8.89 9.44 -1.23
C TYR A 365 7.52 10.11 -1.26
N LEU A 366 7.41 11.29 -0.66
CA LEU A 366 6.32 12.23 -0.92
C LEU A 366 6.84 13.28 -1.91
N LEU A 367 6.29 13.26 -3.12
CA LEU A 367 6.64 14.14 -4.22
C LEU A 367 5.63 15.27 -4.28
N TYR A 368 6.12 16.50 -4.13
CA TYR A 368 5.33 17.70 -4.36
C TYR A 368 5.41 18.04 -5.84
N LEU A 369 4.25 18.12 -6.51
CA LEU A 369 4.20 18.24 -7.96
C LEU A 369 4.01 19.70 -8.39
N ASN A 370 4.56 20.04 -9.55
CA ASN A 370 4.22 21.27 -10.25
C ASN A 370 2.98 21.03 -11.13
N GLN A 371 2.32 22.13 -11.52
CA GLN A 371 1.24 22.10 -12.50
C GLN A 371 1.67 21.46 -13.85
N ASP A 372 2.96 21.48 -14.20
CA ASP A 372 3.46 20.82 -15.42
C ASP A 372 3.80 19.32 -15.24
N LYS A 373 3.32 18.71 -14.14
CA LYS A 373 3.50 17.30 -13.76
C LYS A 373 4.94 16.95 -13.34
N THR A 374 5.88 17.90 -13.31
CA THR A 374 7.24 17.64 -12.81
C THR A 374 7.30 17.73 -11.29
N VAL A 375 8.36 17.18 -10.67
CA VAL A 375 8.59 17.28 -9.23
C VAL A 375 9.15 18.67 -8.88
N LYS A 376 8.45 19.38 -8.00
CA LYS A 376 8.84 20.66 -7.39
C LYS A 376 9.89 20.45 -6.30
N SER A 377 9.62 19.50 -5.42
CA SER A 377 10.47 19.05 -4.32
C SER A 377 9.99 17.68 -3.83
N PHE A 378 10.73 17.06 -2.93
CA PHE A 378 10.29 15.79 -2.32
C PHE A 378 10.76 15.66 -0.88
N THR A 379 10.07 14.83 -0.13
CA THR A 379 10.47 14.33 1.19
C THR A 379 10.70 12.83 1.10
N ARG A 380 11.82 12.35 1.66
CA ARG A 380 12.07 10.91 1.84
C ARG A 380 11.43 10.45 3.15
N ILE A 381 10.92 9.22 3.15
CA ILE A 381 10.38 8.53 4.32
C ILE A 381 11.16 7.23 4.46
N ASN A 382 12.04 7.17 5.47
CA ASN A 382 12.90 6.02 5.75
C ASN A 382 13.31 6.02 7.24
N ASN A 383 14.35 5.27 7.61
CA ASN A 383 14.86 5.18 8.99
C ASN A 383 15.37 6.50 9.57
N THR A 384 15.79 7.43 8.72
CA THR A 384 16.51 8.65 9.11
C THR A 384 15.83 9.94 8.66
N GLU A 385 14.81 9.85 7.79
CA GLU A 385 14.12 10.99 7.17
C GLU A 385 12.60 10.79 7.20
N GLY A 386 11.87 11.90 7.10
CA GLY A 386 10.40 11.93 7.11
C GLY A 386 9.80 12.16 8.51
N GLY A 387 10.61 12.10 9.57
CA GLY A 387 10.22 12.49 10.94
C GLY A 387 9.50 11.43 11.76
N PHE A 388 9.49 10.17 11.31
CA PHE A 388 8.78 9.07 11.95
C PHE A 388 9.67 8.16 12.82
N ASP A 389 10.99 8.30 12.76
CA ASP A 389 11.97 7.45 13.46
C ASP A 389 11.78 5.93 13.21
N LEU A 390 11.44 5.58 11.96
CA LEU A 390 11.15 4.21 11.57
C LEU A 390 12.35 3.27 11.82
N GLN A 391 12.03 2.01 12.12
CA GLN A 391 13.02 0.93 12.29
C GLN A 391 12.78 -0.15 11.22
N LEU A 392 13.25 0.12 10.01
CA LEU A 392 13.10 -0.72 8.83
C LEU A 392 14.29 -1.65 8.65
N THR A 393 14.06 -2.77 7.97
CA THR A 393 15.10 -3.74 7.58
C THR A 393 15.04 -3.99 6.08
N ALA A 394 16.19 -4.27 5.46
CA ALA A 394 16.29 -4.57 4.02
C ALA A 394 15.43 -5.76 3.56
N GLU A 395 15.19 -6.74 4.43
CA GLU A 395 14.28 -7.85 4.12
C GLU A 395 12.80 -7.43 4.17
N GLY A 396 12.45 -6.41 4.97
CA GLY A 396 11.10 -5.89 5.04
C GLY A 396 10.61 -5.25 3.74
N ARG A 397 11.53 -4.61 3.00
CA ARG A 397 11.24 -3.89 1.75
C ARG A 397 10.08 -2.91 1.90
N PHE A 398 10.24 -1.95 2.81
CA PHE A 398 9.25 -0.90 3.08
C PHE A 398 8.83 -0.18 1.78
N SER A 399 7.62 0.37 1.74
CA SER A 399 7.01 1.09 0.60
C SER A 399 6.70 0.23 -0.64
N ARG A 400 6.45 -1.07 -0.43
CA ARG A 400 6.16 -2.00 -1.53
C ARG A 400 4.74 -1.91 -2.07
N SER A 401 3.82 -1.49 -1.23
CA SER A 401 2.44 -1.07 -1.52
C SER A 401 2.17 0.17 -0.67
N ILE A 402 1.28 1.05 -1.13
CA ILE A 402 0.99 2.36 -0.52
C ILE A 402 -0.48 2.70 -0.76
N SER A 403 -1.20 3.06 0.29
CA SER A 403 -2.59 3.53 0.15
C SER A 403 -2.91 4.69 1.09
N TYR A 404 -3.76 5.58 0.61
CA TYR A 404 -4.24 6.76 1.32
C TYR A 404 -5.52 6.43 2.08
N VAL A 405 -5.44 6.50 3.41
CA VAL A 405 -6.59 6.22 4.28
C VAL A 405 -7.45 7.47 4.43
N GLY A 406 -6.81 8.61 4.70
CA GLY A 406 -7.47 9.86 5.06
C GLY A 406 -7.45 10.11 6.57
N ASP A 407 -8.37 10.93 7.07
CA ASP A 407 -8.42 11.29 8.50
C ASP A 407 -9.05 10.18 9.36
N LEU A 408 -8.27 9.12 9.59
CA LEU A 408 -8.69 7.96 10.40
C LEU A 408 -9.02 8.36 11.85
N LYS A 409 -8.28 9.33 12.40
CA LYS A 409 -8.44 9.79 13.79
C LYS A 409 -9.65 10.73 13.97
N GLY A 410 -10.05 11.42 12.90
CA GLY A 410 -11.03 12.50 12.94
C GLY A 410 -10.47 13.78 13.58
N ASP A 411 -9.15 13.97 13.55
CA ASP A 411 -8.46 15.11 14.17
C ASP A 411 -7.72 16.00 13.16
N GLY A 412 -7.91 15.76 11.87
CA GLY A 412 -7.27 16.44 10.75
C GLY A 412 -5.92 15.84 10.33
N SER A 413 -5.38 14.86 11.04
CA SER A 413 -4.20 14.11 10.59
C SER A 413 -4.59 13.05 9.57
N ILE A 414 -3.85 13.01 8.47
CA ILE A 414 -4.05 11.99 7.44
C ILE A 414 -3.21 10.74 7.76
N ALA A 415 -3.81 9.58 7.55
CA ALA A 415 -3.19 8.28 7.66
C ALA A 415 -2.82 7.76 6.27
N ILE A 416 -1.61 7.21 6.15
CA ILE A 416 -1.08 6.62 4.93
C ILE A 416 -0.47 5.27 5.28
N ASN A 417 -0.91 4.24 4.58
CA ASN A 417 -0.45 2.89 4.81
C ASN A 417 0.70 2.56 3.86
N PHE A 418 1.80 2.04 4.40
CA PHE A 418 2.95 1.52 3.66
C PHE A 418 3.12 0.04 3.94
N GLY A 419 3.21 -0.77 2.90
CA GLY A 419 3.38 -2.21 3.00
C GLY A 419 4.85 -2.64 2.93
N GLY A 420 5.18 -3.68 3.68
CA GLY A 420 6.46 -4.38 3.70
C GLY A 420 6.24 -5.88 3.85
N GLY A 421 6.02 -6.59 2.75
CA GLY A 421 5.63 -8.02 2.77
C GLY A 421 6.69 -8.97 2.22
N ALA A 422 7.98 -8.68 2.42
CA ALA A 422 9.09 -9.51 1.91
C ALA A 422 9.84 -10.31 3.00
N GLY A 423 9.78 -9.89 4.26
CA GLY A 423 10.45 -10.55 5.39
C GLY A 423 9.46 -11.06 6.44
N GLY A 424 9.81 -12.17 7.11
CA GLY A 424 8.98 -12.76 8.15
C GLY A 424 7.58 -13.15 7.65
N THR A 425 6.55 -12.77 8.42
CA THR A 425 5.13 -12.92 8.06
C THR A 425 4.64 -11.81 7.11
N GLY A 426 5.35 -10.67 7.08
CA GLY A 426 4.94 -9.43 6.42
C GLY A 426 4.50 -8.36 7.42
N THR A 427 4.51 -7.10 7.00
CA THR A 427 4.24 -5.93 7.85
C THR A 427 3.48 -4.86 7.08
N LEU A 428 2.54 -4.22 7.75
CA LEU A 428 1.88 -2.99 7.31
C LEU A 428 2.23 -1.87 8.29
N TYR A 429 2.53 -0.68 7.78
CA TYR A 429 2.83 0.51 8.58
C TYR A 429 1.78 1.57 8.31
N THR A 430 1.06 2.05 9.33
CA THR A 430 0.17 3.21 9.20
C THR A 430 0.89 4.43 9.75
N LEU A 431 1.29 5.34 8.86
CA LEU A 431 1.95 6.59 9.23
C LEU A 431 0.89 7.70 9.34
N PHE A 432 1.00 8.51 10.39
CA PHE A 432 0.13 9.66 10.64
C PHE A 432 0.88 10.95 10.46
N LEU A 433 0.38 11.81 9.59
CA LEU A 433 0.94 13.14 9.38
C LEU A 433 -0.15 14.20 9.34
N ARG A 434 0.19 15.39 9.81
CA ARG A 434 -0.69 16.56 9.84
C ARG A 434 -0.21 17.56 8.78
N PRO A 435 -1.00 17.83 7.73
CA PRO A 435 -0.72 18.92 6.79
C PRO A 435 -0.59 20.27 7.53
N GLN A 436 0.30 21.15 7.07
CA GLN A 436 0.56 22.45 7.73
C GLN A 436 -0.47 23.53 7.42
#